data_AF-A0A957QTK5-F1
#
_entry.id   AF-A0A957QTK5-F1
#
_cell.length_a   1.000
_cell.length_b   1.000
_cell.length_c   1.000
_cell.angle_alpha   90.00
_cell.angle_beta   90.00
_cell.angle_gamma   90.00
#
_symmetry.space_group_name_H-M   'P 1'
#
loop_
_entity.id
_entity.type
_entity.pdbx_description
1 polymer ?
#
loop_
_entity_poly.entity_id
_entity_poly.type
_entity_poly.pdbx_seq_one_letter_code
_entity_poly.pdbx_strand_id
1 'polypeptide(L)'
;MRKAVGLLFFGMVSSLAATLAVLYKQKSGALDAAQMRITSMERRMSTLAATPAPAGERTGEVDALRATVAAQVAELEELKRQLAEATASAAGFAQRSASTLEDAVADDLAAGHAALQERLSASSAELDDLRRRFHAETAWQAKAPALATAARGLEKLPAAKIDFANRAATARVVPAMLDEPQDLAEIPGIGTVFEQRLYNAGIGTFWEVAGLDDEQLRTILKFEKMQDMTVDLAGIRKAAAQLAAESGTDGYLWTGSGVDDFEPIKGIGKVYEQRLYDAGIRTYAALAAATPEQLAEMCQARSAVQPNYESWIAQARKLAGLES
;
A
#
# COMPACT_ATOMS: atom_id res chain seq x y z
N MET A 1 -34.77 -5.04 -20.24
CA MET A 1 -35.58 -6.28 -20.15
C MET A 1 -36.10 -6.60 -18.75
N ARG A 2 -35.44 -6.20 -17.65
CA ARG A 2 -35.81 -6.55 -16.26
C ARG A 2 -37.12 -5.96 -15.72
N LYS A 3 -37.54 -4.75 -16.13
CA LYS A 3 -38.84 -4.16 -15.73
C LYS A 3 -40.06 -4.76 -16.45
N ALA A 4 -39.85 -5.38 -17.61
CA ALA A 4 -40.93 -5.97 -18.41
C ALA A 4 -41.37 -7.34 -17.87
N VAL A 5 -40.47 -8.10 -17.23
CA VAL A 5 -40.77 -9.41 -16.66
C VAL A 5 -41.65 -9.26 -15.41
N GLY A 6 -41.39 -8.29 -14.54
CA GLY A 6 -42.22 -8.03 -13.36
C GLY A 6 -43.66 -7.61 -13.69
N LEU A 7 -43.86 -6.80 -14.75
CA LEU A 7 -45.21 -6.38 -15.17
C LEU A 7 -46.01 -7.51 -15.83
N LEU A 8 -45.36 -8.37 -16.62
CA LEU A 8 -46.01 -9.53 -17.24
C LEU A 8 -46.39 -10.59 -16.20
N PHE A 9 -45.58 -10.80 -15.17
CA PHE A 9 -45.88 -11.74 -14.09
C PHE A 9 -47.03 -11.28 -13.19
N PHE A 10 -47.11 -9.99 -12.83
CA PHE A 10 -48.23 -9.45 -12.05
C PHE A 10 -49.57 -9.55 -12.80
N GLY A 11 -49.57 -9.31 -14.12
CA GLY A 11 -50.74 -9.49 -14.97
C GLY A 11 -51.21 -10.95 -15.03
N MET A 12 -50.28 -11.90 -15.05
CA MET A 12 -50.58 -13.33 -15.10
C MET A 12 -51.12 -13.87 -13.76
N VAL A 13 -50.56 -13.42 -12.62
CA VAL A 13 -51.03 -13.78 -11.27
C VAL A 13 -52.44 -13.24 -11.00
N SER A 14 -52.72 -12.00 -11.42
CA SER A 14 -54.04 -11.39 -11.26
C SER A 14 -55.11 -12.07 -12.13
N SER A 15 -54.76 -12.44 -13.37
CA SER A 15 -55.64 -13.22 -14.24
C SER A 15 -55.92 -14.61 -13.66
N LEU A 16 -54.91 -15.28 -13.10
CA LEU A 16 -55.07 -16.61 -12.51
C LEU A 16 -55.95 -16.54 -11.26
N ALA A 17 -55.74 -15.58 -10.36
CA ALA A 17 -56.57 -15.38 -9.17
C ALA A 17 -58.03 -15.06 -9.51
N ALA A 18 -58.27 -14.23 -10.54
CA ALA A 18 -59.61 -13.94 -11.03
C ALA A 18 -60.29 -15.17 -11.62
N THR A 19 -59.59 -15.96 -12.44
CA THR A 19 -60.13 -17.22 -12.98
C THR A 19 -60.38 -18.27 -11.88
N LEU A 20 -59.51 -18.33 -10.87
CA LEU A 20 -59.68 -19.24 -9.73
C LEU A 20 -60.87 -18.83 -8.85
N ALA A 21 -61.08 -17.54 -8.64
CA ALA A 21 -62.24 -17.03 -7.91
C ALA A 21 -63.56 -17.32 -8.64
N VAL A 22 -63.57 -17.21 -9.98
CA VAL A 22 -64.72 -17.58 -10.82
C VAL A 22 -64.97 -19.09 -10.76
N LEU A 23 -63.94 -19.92 -10.88
CA LEU A 23 -64.04 -21.39 -10.79
C LEU A 23 -64.45 -21.85 -9.39
N TYR A 24 -63.91 -21.22 -8.34
CA TYR A 24 -64.29 -21.49 -6.96
C TYR A 24 -65.76 -21.16 -6.73
N LYS A 25 -66.23 -19.99 -7.18
CA LYS A 25 -67.64 -19.58 -7.09
C LYS A 25 -68.58 -20.49 -7.88
N GLN A 26 -68.15 -20.96 -9.06
CA GLN A 26 -68.91 -21.88 -9.89
C GLN A 26 -69.04 -23.27 -9.23
N LYS A 27 -67.92 -23.82 -8.73
CA LYS A 27 -67.90 -25.13 -8.08
C LYS A 27 -68.57 -25.11 -6.70
N SER A 28 -68.46 -24.03 -5.92
CA SER A 28 -69.18 -23.87 -4.65
C SER A 28 -70.69 -23.81 -4.86
N GLY A 29 -71.15 -23.07 -5.88
CA GLY A 29 -72.57 -23.03 -6.23
C GLY A 29 -73.11 -24.38 -6.71
N ALA A 30 -72.29 -25.17 -7.43
CA ALA A 30 -72.65 -26.52 -7.82
C ALA A 30 -72.75 -27.48 -6.61
N LEU A 31 -71.86 -27.32 -5.62
CA LEU A 31 -71.87 -28.06 -4.37
C LEU A 31 -73.16 -27.80 -3.57
N ASP A 32 -73.52 -26.52 -3.40
CA ASP A 32 -74.73 -26.11 -2.69
C ASP A 32 -76.00 -26.66 -3.37
N ALA A 33 -76.03 -26.62 -4.70
CA ALA A 33 -77.14 -27.16 -5.49
C ALA A 33 -77.27 -28.69 -5.34
N ALA A 34 -76.15 -29.42 -5.33
CA ALA A 34 -76.15 -30.87 -5.14
C ALA A 34 -76.53 -31.28 -3.71
N GLN A 35 -76.09 -30.54 -2.68
CA GLN A 35 -76.54 -30.75 -1.29
C GLN A 35 -78.04 -30.50 -1.13
N MET A 36 -78.57 -29.42 -1.71
CA MET A 36 -80.01 -29.15 -1.69
C MET A 36 -80.82 -30.27 -2.37
N ARG A 37 -80.33 -30.85 -3.47
CA ARG A 37 -80.96 -32.00 -4.13
C ARG A 37 -81.00 -33.21 -3.20
N ILE A 38 -79.89 -33.56 -2.57
CA ILE A 38 -79.83 -34.68 -1.61
C ILE A 38 -80.80 -34.47 -0.46
N THR A 39 -80.81 -33.30 0.20
CA THR A 39 -81.73 -33.00 1.30
C THR A 39 -83.20 -33.05 0.87
N SER A 40 -83.51 -32.59 -0.36
CA SER A 40 -84.87 -32.67 -0.90
C SER A 40 -85.30 -34.12 -1.14
N MET A 41 -84.38 -34.98 -1.59
CA MET A 41 -84.64 -36.40 -1.85
C MET A 41 -84.76 -37.18 -0.55
N GLU A 42 -83.95 -36.88 0.47
CA GLU A 42 -84.07 -37.45 1.81
C GLU A 42 -85.42 -37.13 2.44
N ARG A 43 -85.89 -35.89 2.35
CA ARG A 43 -87.24 -35.53 2.80
C ARG A 43 -88.32 -36.30 2.06
N ARG A 44 -88.19 -36.46 0.73
CA ARG A 44 -89.13 -37.26 -0.08
C ARG A 44 -89.15 -38.72 0.37
N MET A 45 -87.98 -39.32 0.62
CA MET A 45 -87.88 -40.68 1.18
C MET A 45 -88.55 -40.79 2.56
N SER A 46 -88.34 -39.81 3.45
CA SER A 46 -89.00 -39.79 4.77
C SER A 46 -90.53 -39.64 4.67
N THR A 47 -91.04 -38.83 3.73
CA THR A 47 -92.49 -38.69 3.51
C THR A 47 -93.12 -39.96 2.91
N LEU A 48 -92.42 -40.63 2.01
CA LEU A 48 -92.86 -41.91 1.43
C LEU A 48 -92.89 -43.02 2.49
N ALA A 49 -91.97 -42.99 3.46
CA ALA A 49 -91.95 -43.90 4.60
C ALA A 49 -93.11 -43.68 5.60
N ALA A 50 -93.66 -42.46 5.71
CA ALA A 50 -94.69 -42.09 6.68
C ALA A 50 -96.15 -42.28 6.19
N THR A 51 -96.37 -42.52 4.90
CA THR A 51 -97.72 -42.63 4.29
C THR A 51 -98.17 -44.12 4.26
N PRO A 52 -99.45 -44.51 4.45
CA PRO A 52 -99.89 -45.93 4.38
C PRO A 52 -100.39 -46.34 2.97
N ALA A 53 -99.68 -47.26 2.29
CA ALA A 53 -100.01 -47.84 0.97
C ALA A 53 -99.19 -49.13 0.76
N PRO A 54 -99.45 -49.95 -0.28
CA PRO A 54 -98.98 -51.34 -0.34
C PRO A 54 -97.45 -51.46 -0.50
N ALA A 55 -96.84 -52.42 0.21
CA ALA A 55 -95.41 -52.46 0.50
C ALA A 55 -94.46 -52.74 -0.69
N GLY A 56 -94.94 -53.33 -1.80
CA GLY A 56 -94.08 -53.83 -2.88
C GLY A 56 -93.59 -52.79 -3.91
N GLU A 57 -94.42 -51.81 -4.29
CA GLU A 57 -94.02 -50.74 -5.21
C GLU A 57 -93.16 -49.67 -4.52
N ARG A 58 -93.37 -49.49 -3.21
CA ARG A 58 -92.65 -48.53 -2.37
C ARG A 58 -91.20 -48.90 -2.15
N THR A 59 -90.89 -50.18 -1.99
CA THR A 59 -89.51 -50.64 -1.78
C THR A 59 -88.66 -50.37 -3.03
N GLY A 60 -89.22 -50.60 -4.23
CA GLY A 60 -88.52 -50.31 -5.49
C GLY A 60 -88.23 -48.81 -5.71
N GLU A 61 -89.19 -47.94 -5.40
CA GLU A 61 -89.01 -46.48 -5.54
C GLU A 61 -88.02 -45.92 -4.51
N VAL A 62 -88.05 -46.44 -3.26
CA VAL A 62 -87.08 -46.08 -2.22
C VAL A 62 -85.67 -46.55 -2.57
N ASP A 63 -85.50 -47.76 -3.12
CA ASP A 63 -84.18 -48.26 -3.52
C ASP A 63 -83.61 -47.54 -4.75
N ALA A 64 -84.45 -47.13 -5.71
CA ALA A 64 -84.04 -46.27 -6.82
C ALA A 64 -83.62 -44.86 -6.35
N LEU A 65 -84.35 -44.28 -5.39
CA LEU A 65 -83.99 -43.01 -4.76
C LEU A 65 -82.66 -43.12 -3.98
N ARG A 66 -82.43 -44.23 -3.26
CA ARG A 66 -81.15 -44.51 -2.58
C ARG A 66 -79.97 -44.62 -3.54
N ALA A 67 -80.13 -45.32 -4.66
CA ALA A 67 -79.10 -45.43 -5.69
C ALA A 67 -78.77 -44.04 -6.29
N THR A 68 -79.78 -43.20 -6.49
CA THR A 68 -79.58 -41.85 -7.02
C THR A 68 -78.92 -40.92 -5.99
N VAL A 69 -79.29 -41.03 -4.71
CA VAL A 69 -78.60 -40.30 -3.62
C VAL A 69 -77.14 -40.74 -3.52
N ALA A 70 -76.84 -42.04 -3.59
CA ALA A 70 -75.48 -42.55 -3.59
C ALA A 70 -74.64 -42.01 -4.76
N ALA A 71 -75.24 -41.92 -5.96
CA ALA A 71 -74.58 -41.32 -7.13
C ALA A 71 -74.30 -39.83 -6.95
N GLN A 72 -75.26 -39.06 -6.41
CA GLN A 72 -75.08 -37.63 -6.14
C GLN A 72 -74.08 -37.36 -5.00
N VAL A 73 -73.99 -38.25 -4.00
CA VAL A 73 -72.95 -38.20 -2.96
C VAL A 73 -71.56 -38.44 -3.56
N ALA A 74 -71.42 -39.39 -4.49
CA ALA A 74 -70.15 -39.63 -5.19
C ALA A 74 -69.72 -38.43 -6.05
N GLU A 75 -70.66 -37.80 -6.77
CA GLU A 75 -70.39 -36.56 -7.51
C GLU A 75 -69.98 -35.40 -6.59
N LEU A 76 -70.59 -35.28 -5.42
CA LEU A 76 -70.20 -34.28 -4.42
C LEU A 76 -68.78 -34.49 -3.91
N GLU A 77 -68.40 -35.72 -3.57
CA GLU A 77 -67.04 -36.02 -3.11
C GLU A 77 -66.01 -35.78 -4.22
N GLU A 78 -66.35 -36.07 -5.47
CA GLU A 78 -65.50 -35.75 -6.61
C GLU A 78 -65.32 -34.23 -6.80
N LEU A 79 -66.42 -33.45 -6.70
CA LEU A 79 -66.35 -31.99 -6.80
C LEU A 79 -65.54 -31.37 -5.65
N LYS A 80 -65.67 -31.89 -4.42
CA LYS A 80 -64.84 -31.47 -3.29
C LYS A 80 -63.37 -31.78 -3.51
N ARG A 81 -63.04 -32.97 -4.03
CA ARG A 81 -61.67 -33.38 -4.35
C ARG A 81 -61.03 -32.44 -5.37
N GLN A 82 -61.74 -32.15 -6.45
CA GLN A 82 -61.24 -31.23 -7.48
C GLN A 82 -61.10 -29.79 -6.98
N LEU A 83 -61.97 -29.34 -6.06
CA LEU A 83 -61.83 -28.02 -5.44
C LEU A 83 -60.57 -27.95 -4.57
N ALA A 84 -60.33 -28.98 -3.75
CA ALA A 84 -59.13 -29.06 -2.91
C ALA A 84 -57.84 -29.05 -3.75
N GLU A 85 -57.80 -29.81 -4.85
CA GLU A 85 -56.66 -29.85 -5.77
C GLU A 85 -56.41 -28.49 -6.46
N ALA A 86 -57.47 -27.82 -6.90
CA ALA A 86 -57.37 -26.47 -7.48
C ALA A 86 -56.88 -25.43 -6.46
N THR A 87 -57.30 -25.52 -5.20
CA THR A 87 -56.82 -24.63 -4.14
C THR A 87 -55.36 -24.90 -3.75
N ALA A 88 -54.94 -26.16 -3.69
CA ALA A 88 -53.57 -26.55 -3.38
C ALA A 88 -52.58 -26.13 -4.49
N SER A 89 -52.96 -26.30 -5.75
CA SER A 89 -52.15 -25.86 -6.90
C SER A 89 -51.99 -24.34 -6.96
N ALA A 90 -53.06 -23.58 -6.65
CA ALA A 90 -53.00 -22.13 -6.55
C ALA A 90 -52.12 -21.65 -5.37
N ALA A 91 -52.25 -22.26 -4.20
CA ALA A 91 -51.39 -21.97 -3.05
C ALA A 91 -49.91 -22.26 -3.36
N GLY A 92 -49.62 -23.40 -4.01
CA GLY A 92 -48.27 -23.74 -4.44
C GLY A 92 -47.70 -22.75 -5.47
N PHE A 93 -48.50 -22.26 -6.41
CA PHE A 93 -48.08 -21.24 -7.37
C PHE A 93 -47.82 -19.89 -6.71
N ALA A 94 -48.69 -19.46 -5.79
CA ALA A 94 -48.50 -18.23 -5.03
C ALA A 94 -47.22 -18.27 -4.17
N GLN A 95 -46.97 -19.39 -3.49
CA GLN A 95 -45.77 -19.57 -2.66
C GLN A 95 -44.48 -19.52 -3.48
N ARG A 96 -44.43 -20.23 -4.63
CA ARG A 96 -43.26 -20.20 -5.53
C ARG A 96 -43.02 -18.82 -6.12
N SER A 97 -44.09 -18.07 -6.40
CA SER A 97 -43.99 -16.72 -6.93
C SER A 97 -43.45 -15.74 -5.88
N ALA A 98 -43.90 -15.87 -4.63
CA ALA A 98 -43.41 -15.06 -3.51
C ALA A 98 -41.92 -15.31 -3.23
N SER A 99 -41.50 -16.58 -3.14
CA SER A 99 -40.08 -16.91 -2.91
C SER A 99 -39.17 -16.39 -4.03
N THR A 100 -39.60 -16.53 -5.29
CA THR A 100 -38.82 -16.02 -6.45
C THR A 100 -38.65 -14.51 -6.41
N LEU A 101 -39.66 -13.76 -5.94
CA LEU A 101 -39.57 -12.31 -5.79
C LEU A 101 -38.66 -11.90 -4.62
N GLU A 102 -38.73 -12.61 -3.49
CA GLU A 102 -37.84 -12.39 -2.34
C GLU A 102 -36.37 -12.64 -2.71
N ASP A 103 -36.09 -13.75 -3.40
CA ASP A 103 -34.74 -14.08 -3.89
C ASP A 103 -34.23 -13.02 -4.87
N ALA A 104 -35.06 -12.58 -5.82
CA ALA A 104 -34.68 -11.56 -6.80
C ALA A 104 -34.39 -10.20 -6.16
N VAL A 105 -35.12 -9.82 -5.09
CA VAL A 105 -34.87 -8.58 -4.34
C VAL A 105 -33.61 -8.70 -3.49
N ALA A 106 -33.38 -9.86 -2.86
CA ALA A 106 -32.16 -10.13 -2.10
C ALA A 106 -30.92 -10.09 -3.00
N ASP A 107 -30.99 -10.66 -4.20
CA ASP A 107 -29.92 -10.62 -5.20
C ASP A 107 -29.62 -9.21 -5.69
N ASP A 108 -30.65 -8.41 -6.00
CA ASP A 108 -30.48 -7.02 -6.45
C ASP A 108 -29.88 -6.14 -5.34
N LEU A 109 -30.33 -6.34 -4.09
CA LEU A 109 -29.78 -5.64 -2.92
C LEU A 109 -28.32 -6.05 -2.65
N ALA A 110 -28.00 -7.34 -2.74
CA ALA A 110 -26.64 -7.84 -2.58
C ALA A 110 -25.71 -7.30 -3.68
N ALA A 111 -26.17 -7.30 -4.94
CA ALA A 111 -25.44 -6.71 -6.05
C ALA A 111 -25.23 -5.21 -5.87
N GLY A 112 -26.24 -4.48 -5.39
CA GLY A 112 -26.16 -3.06 -5.06
C GLY A 112 -25.15 -2.76 -3.96
N HIS A 113 -25.17 -3.55 -2.87
CA HIS A 113 -24.18 -3.43 -1.78
C HIS A 113 -22.75 -3.73 -2.27
N ALA A 114 -22.56 -4.79 -3.06
CA ALA A 114 -21.26 -5.12 -3.63
C ALA A 114 -20.71 -3.98 -4.51
N ALA A 115 -21.55 -3.41 -5.38
CA ALA A 115 -21.16 -2.28 -6.23
C ALA A 115 -20.83 -1.01 -5.43
N LEU A 116 -21.57 -0.73 -4.36
CA LEU A 116 -21.26 0.40 -3.47
C LEU A 116 -19.96 0.19 -2.70
N GLN A 117 -19.71 -1.04 -2.23
CA GLN A 117 -18.49 -1.39 -1.51
C GLN A 117 -17.25 -1.30 -2.42
N GLU A 118 -17.36 -1.71 -3.68
CA GLU A 118 -16.32 -1.54 -4.70
C GLU A 118 -16.05 -0.06 -5.00
N ARG A 119 -17.08 0.77 -5.12
CA ARG A 119 -16.92 2.23 -5.30
C ARG A 119 -16.25 2.89 -4.10
N LEU A 120 -16.59 2.46 -2.88
CA LEU A 120 -16.00 2.97 -1.65
C LEU A 120 -14.53 2.58 -1.54
N SER A 121 -14.19 1.33 -1.86
CA SER A 121 -12.80 0.87 -1.85
C SER A 121 -11.96 1.60 -2.90
N ALA A 122 -12.48 1.78 -4.12
CA ALA A 122 -11.83 2.55 -5.17
C ALA A 122 -11.57 4.01 -4.72
N SER A 123 -12.58 4.68 -4.16
CA SER A 123 -12.44 6.06 -3.67
C SER A 123 -11.44 6.18 -2.50
N SER A 124 -11.40 5.20 -1.59
CA SER A 124 -10.40 5.17 -0.52
C SER A 124 -8.98 5.03 -1.05
N ALA A 125 -8.76 4.19 -2.07
CA ALA A 125 -7.46 4.03 -2.71
C ALA A 125 -6.99 5.32 -3.43
N GLU A 126 -7.92 6.06 -4.06
CA GLU A 126 -7.63 7.37 -4.65
C GLU A 126 -7.22 8.40 -3.60
N LEU A 127 -7.91 8.44 -2.44
CA LEU A 127 -7.57 9.33 -1.34
C LEU A 127 -6.20 9.03 -0.74
N ASP A 128 -5.88 7.75 -0.57
CA ASP A 128 -4.56 7.33 -0.09
C ASP A 128 -3.46 7.73 -1.06
N ASP A 129 -3.69 7.60 -2.37
CA ASP A 129 -2.73 8.03 -3.37
C ASP A 129 -2.51 9.55 -3.36
N LEU A 130 -3.58 10.33 -3.29
CA LEU A 130 -3.49 11.79 -3.20
C LEU A 130 -2.76 12.23 -1.93
N ARG A 131 -3.04 11.57 -0.80
CA ARG A 131 -2.36 11.83 0.47
C ARG A 131 -0.87 11.53 0.39
N ARG A 132 -0.46 10.43 -0.26
CA ARG A 132 0.97 10.13 -0.49
C ARG A 132 1.64 11.20 -1.34
N ARG A 133 1.00 11.66 -2.42
CA ARG A 133 1.54 12.73 -3.28
C ARG A 133 1.68 14.04 -2.52
N PHE A 134 0.66 14.42 -1.74
CA PHE A 134 0.71 15.63 -0.93
C PHE A 134 1.82 15.57 0.13
N HIS A 135 1.97 14.44 0.82
CA HIS A 135 3.06 14.24 1.77
C HIS A 135 4.44 14.30 1.10
N ALA A 136 4.61 13.73 -0.09
CA ALA A 136 5.86 13.82 -0.84
C ALA A 136 6.21 15.28 -1.20
N GLU A 137 5.23 16.06 -1.63
CA GLU A 137 5.41 17.47 -2.00
C GLU A 137 5.73 18.34 -0.78
N THR A 138 4.96 18.18 0.30
CA THR A 138 5.18 18.92 1.56
C THR A 138 6.48 18.54 2.25
N ALA A 139 6.91 17.28 2.16
CA ALA A 139 8.22 16.85 2.66
C ALA A 139 9.36 17.57 1.94
N TRP A 140 9.22 17.86 0.65
CA TRP A 140 10.20 18.66 -0.09
C TRP A 140 10.15 20.14 0.31
N GLN A 141 8.95 20.71 0.50
CA GLN A 141 8.81 22.08 1.01
C GLN A 141 9.41 22.24 2.42
N ALA A 142 9.28 21.22 3.28
CA ALA A 142 9.91 21.22 4.60
C ALA A 142 11.45 21.27 4.53
N LYS A 143 12.05 20.85 3.42
CA LYS A 143 13.50 20.97 3.16
C LYS A 143 13.93 22.36 2.69
N ALA A 144 13.00 23.29 2.43
CA ALA A 144 13.33 24.64 1.93
C ALA A 144 14.33 25.42 2.80
N PRO A 145 14.24 25.42 4.15
CA PRO A 145 15.24 26.09 5.00
C PRO A 145 16.63 25.47 4.88
N ALA A 146 16.70 24.14 4.75
CA ALA A 146 17.96 23.42 4.56
C ALA A 146 18.57 23.74 3.19
N LEU A 147 17.75 23.79 2.13
CA LEU A 147 18.17 24.23 0.79
C LEU A 147 18.69 25.66 0.78
N ALA A 148 18.02 26.59 1.48
CA ALA A 148 18.49 27.97 1.60
C ALA A 148 19.81 28.08 2.37
N THR A 149 20.05 27.18 3.33
CA THR A 149 21.31 27.11 4.08
C THR A 149 22.42 26.51 3.21
N ALA A 150 22.13 25.43 2.48
CA ALA A 150 23.02 24.84 1.50
C ALA A 150 23.44 25.85 0.42
N ALA A 151 22.48 26.62 -0.11
CA ALA A 151 22.75 27.66 -1.11
C ALA A 151 23.72 28.74 -0.61
N ARG A 152 23.55 29.21 0.64
CA ARG A 152 24.48 30.16 1.26
C ARG A 152 25.86 29.54 1.52
N GLY A 153 25.93 28.25 1.84
CA GLY A 153 27.19 27.53 1.97
C GLY A 153 27.94 27.44 0.63
N LEU A 154 27.21 27.09 -0.43
CA LEU A 154 27.74 26.98 -1.79
C LEU A 154 28.30 28.30 -2.34
N GLU A 155 27.74 29.44 -1.96
CA GLU A 155 28.24 30.76 -2.36
C GLU A 155 29.71 31.00 -1.97
N LYS A 156 30.16 30.36 -0.88
CA LYS A 156 31.55 30.47 -0.40
C LYS A 156 32.50 29.45 -1.03
N LEU A 157 31.98 28.48 -1.78
CA LEU A 157 32.77 27.40 -2.35
C LEU A 157 33.24 27.72 -3.78
N PRO A 158 34.36 27.12 -4.23
CA PRO A 158 34.80 27.21 -5.61
C PRO A 158 33.72 26.70 -6.58
N ALA A 159 33.66 27.28 -7.79
CA ALA A 159 32.69 26.89 -8.82
C ALA A 159 32.71 25.39 -9.15
N ALA A 160 33.87 24.73 -9.03
CA ALA A 160 34.01 23.29 -9.21
C ALA A 160 33.11 22.46 -8.27
N LYS A 161 32.69 23.01 -7.13
CA LYS A 161 31.81 22.34 -6.16
C LYS A 161 30.33 22.34 -6.58
N ILE A 162 29.95 23.23 -7.49
CA ILE A 162 28.56 23.38 -7.97
C ILE A 162 28.11 22.09 -8.68
N ASP A 163 29.00 21.42 -9.41
CA ASP A 163 28.66 20.19 -10.11
C ASP A 163 28.30 19.04 -9.16
N PHE A 164 28.97 18.93 -8.01
CA PHE A 164 28.64 17.94 -6.99
C PHE A 164 27.31 18.28 -6.30
N ALA A 165 27.03 19.57 -6.06
CA ALA A 165 25.75 20.02 -5.51
C ALA A 165 24.58 19.75 -6.48
N ASN A 166 24.79 20.00 -7.78
CA ASN A 166 23.79 19.74 -8.82
C ASN A 166 23.48 18.24 -8.93
N ARG A 167 24.49 17.38 -8.79
CA ARG A 167 24.30 15.93 -8.72
C ARG A 167 23.47 15.52 -7.50
N ALA A 168 23.73 16.11 -6.34
CA ALA A 168 22.96 15.84 -5.13
C ALA A 168 21.50 16.27 -5.30
N ALA A 169 21.27 17.46 -5.87
CA ALA A 169 19.93 17.95 -6.18
C ALA A 169 19.20 17.03 -7.18
N THR A 170 19.89 16.52 -8.20
CA THR A 170 19.34 15.55 -9.16
C THR A 170 18.96 14.23 -8.48
N ALA A 171 19.76 13.79 -7.51
CA ALA A 171 19.47 12.64 -6.65
C ALA A 171 18.39 12.93 -5.57
N ARG A 172 17.79 14.13 -5.56
CA ARG A 172 16.81 14.61 -4.55
C ARG A 172 17.36 14.61 -3.12
N VAL A 173 18.66 14.85 -3.00
CA VAL A 173 19.37 15.04 -1.74
C VAL A 173 19.68 16.52 -1.58
N VAL A 174 19.50 17.04 -0.36
CA VAL A 174 19.88 18.43 -0.04
C VAL A 174 21.39 18.44 0.20
N PRO A 175 22.18 19.23 -0.56
CA PRO A 175 23.60 19.31 -0.32
C PRO A 175 23.88 19.80 1.10
N ALA A 176 24.82 19.18 1.80
CA ALA A 176 25.25 19.60 3.14
C ALA A 176 26.73 19.93 3.12
N MET A 177 27.15 20.86 3.97
CA MET A 177 28.56 21.27 4.08
C MET A 177 29.19 20.55 5.25
N LEU A 178 30.35 19.94 5.01
CA LEU A 178 31.24 19.42 6.04
C LEU A 178 32.44 20.34 6.21
N ASP A 179 32.71 20.69 7.46
CA ASP A 179 33.93 21.43 7.83
C ASP A 179 35.15 20.53 7.90
N GLU A 180 34.95 19.22 8.02
CA GLU A 180 36.01 18.22 8.17
C GLU A 180 35.93 17.22 7.02
N PRO A 181 37.06 16.85 6.39
CA PRO A 181 37.03 15.83 5.36
C PRO A 181 36.79 14.44 5.97
N GLN A 182 36.23 13.55 5.17
CA GLN A 182 36.12 12.12 5.47
C GLN A 182 37.42 11.42 5.11
N ASP A 183 37.80 10.38 5.86
CA ASP A 183 38.97 9.54 5.58
C ASP A 183 38.84 8.86 4.20
N LEU A 184 39.47 9.44 3.18
CA LEU A 184 39.38 8.93 1.81
C LEU A 184 40.23 7.68 1.62
N ALA A 185 41.15 7.37 2.55
CA ALA A 185 41.93 6.14 2.51
C ALA A 185 41.08 4.89 2.82
N GLU A 186 39.85 5.05 3.31
CA GLU A 186 38.87 3.96 3.40
C GLU A 186 38.44 3.44 2.02
N ILE A 187 38.57 4.25 0.96
CA ILE A 187 38.21 3.84 -0.40
C ILE A 187 39.27 2.85 -0.92
N PRO A 188 38.90 1.60 -1.28
CA PRO A 188 39.84 0.64 -1.86
C PRO A 188 40.53 1.20 -3.10
N GLY A 189 41.87 1.24 -3.07
CA GLY A 189 42.68 1.81 -4.15
C GLY A 189 43.11 3.28 -3.92
N ILE A 190 42.59 3.93 -2.88
CA ILE A 190 43.07 5.23 -2.39
C ILE A 190 43.90 4.98 -1.13
N GLY A 191 45.21 5.24 -1.22
CA GLY A 191 46.08 5.31 -0.03
C GLY A 191 46.23 6.74 0.46
N THR A 192 46.94 6.93 1.58
CA THR A 192 47.18 8.22 2.23
C THR A 192 47.76 9.29 1.28
N VAL A 193 48.66 8.88 0.38
CA VAL A 193 49.22 9.77 -0.64
C VAL A 193 48.16 10.27 -1.64
N PHE A 194 47.23 9.42 -2.04
CA PHE A 194 46.15 9.77 -2.96
C PHE A 194 45.06 10.58 -2.26
N GLU A 195 44.73 10.22 -1.02
CA GLU A 195 43.89 10.99 -0.13
C GLU A 195 44.42 12.44 -0.01
N GLN A 196 45.69 12.63 0.34
CA GLN A 196 46.25 13.97 0.48
C GLN A 196 46.21 14.77 -0.83
N ARG A 197 46.38 14.10 -1.97
CA ARG A 197 46.22 14.75 -3.30
C ARG A 197 44.78 15.18 -3.54
N LEU A 198 43.81 14.37 -3.13
CA LEU A 198 42.39 14.72 -3.20
C LEU A 198 42.08 15.92 -2.30
N TYR A 199 42.56 15.93 -1.04
CA TYR A 199 42.39 17.07 -0.14
C TYR A 199 43.02 18.35 -0.69
N ASN A 200 44.23 18.26 -1.25
CA ASN A 200 44.89 19.39 -1.89
C ASN A 200 44.15 19.90 -3.14
N ALA A 201 43.39 19.02 -3.81
CA ALA A 201 42.48 19.39 -4.90
C ALA A 201 41.12 19.90 -4.40
N GLY A 202 40.94 20.01 -3.08
CA GLY A 202 39.69 20.43 -2.45
C GLY A 202 38.64 19.33 -2.46
N ILE A 203 38.97 18.06 -2.64
CA ILE A 203 38.04 16.93 -2.62
C ILE A 203 38.19 16.21 -1.29
N GLY A 204 37.13 16.20 -0.47
CA GLY A 204 37.23 15.74 0.92
C GLY A 204 36.08 14.84 1.36
N THR A 205 35.20 14.42 0.46
CA THR A 205 34.09 13.53 0.79
C THR A 205 34.02 12.36 -0.19
N PHE A 206 33.45 11.25 0.27
CA PHE A 206 33.16 10.09 -0.58
C PHE A 206 32.25 10.46 -1.76
N TRP A 207 31.26 11.32 -1.52
CA TRP A 207 30.35 11.83 -2.54
C TRP A 207 31.10 12.58 -3.67
N GLU A 208 32.06 13.43 -3.30
CA GLU A 208 32.84 14.18 -4.28
C GLU A 208 33.75 13.26 -5.10
N VAL A 209 34.41 12.28 -4.47
CA VAL A 209 35.25 11.30 -5.19
C VAL A 209 34.41 10.48 -6.18
N ALA A 210 33.21 10.05 -5.79
CA ALA A 210 32.30 9.31 -6.66
C ALA A 210 31.84 10.13 -7.89
N GLY A 211 31.79 11.46 -7.76
CA GLY A 211 31.35 12.37 -8.81
C GLY A 211 32.46 12.80 -9.79
N LEU A 212 33.73 12.51 -9.51
CA LEU A 212 34.84 12.84 -10.41
C LEU A 212 34.78 11.96 -11.66
N ASP A 213 35.14 12.51 -12.82
CA ASP A 213 35.38 11.70 -14.01
C ASP A 213 36.79 11.09 -14.00
N ASP A 214 37.06 10.20 -14.97
CA ASP A 214 38.36 9.53 -15.05
C ASP A 214 39.52 10.52 -15.30
N GLU A 215 39.30 11.60 -16.05
CA GLU A 215 40.34 12.58 -16.39
C GLU A 215 40.70 13.42 -15.17
N GLN A 216 39.68 13.85 -14.41
CA GLN A 216 39.82 14.54 -13.14
C GLN A 216 40.56 13.68 -12.11
N LEU A 217 40.14 12.41 -11.95
CA LEU A 217 40.83 11.47 -11.06
C LEU A 217 42.29 11.28 -11.47
N ARG A 218 42.59 11.08 -12.76
CA ARG A 218 43.98 10.95 -13.23
C ARG A 218 44.81 12.20 -12.97
N THR A 219 44.23 13.37 -13.20
CA THR A 219 44.91 14.66 -13.01
C THR A 219 45.23 14.92 -11.55
N ILE A 220 44.26 14.68 -10.66
CA ILE A 220 44.41 14.90 -9.21
C ILE A 220 45.35 13.87 -8.60
N LEU A 221 45.12 12.59 -8.90
CA LEU A 221 45.90 11.49 -8.35
C LEU A 221 47.31 11.41 -8.95
N LYS A 222 47.58 12.10 -10.07
CA LYS A 222 48.88 12.18 -10.75
C LYS A 222 49.54 10.80 -10.89
N PHE A 223 48.85 9.86 -11.55
CA PHE A 223 49.40 8.53 -11.80
C PHE A 223 50.69 8.62 -12.62
N GLU A 224 51.71 7.86 -12.22
CA GLU A 224 52.85 7.63 -13.10
C GLU A 224 52.41 6.76 -14.29
N LYS A 225 53.02 6.94 -15.46
CA LYS A 225 52.59 6.31 -16.73
C LYS A 225 52.38 4.78 -16.68
N MET A 226 53.03 4.06 -15.75
CA MET A 226 52.81 2.61 -15.55
C MET A 226 51.61 2.28 -14.66
N GLN A 227 51.25 3.14 -13.69
CA GLN A 227 50.13 2.93 -12.77
C GLN A 227 48.77 3.18 -13.45
N ASP A 228 48.75 4.06 -14.45
CA ASP A 228 47.55 4.43 -15.23
C ASP A 228 46.93 3.23 -15.97
N MET A 229 47.71 2.17 -16.24
CA MET A 229 47.22 0.95 -16.91
C MET A 229 46.59 -0.07 -15.94
N THR A 230 46.81 0.06 -14.63
CA THR A 230 46.45 -0.97 -13.64
C THR A 230 45.40 -0.55 -12.62
N VAL A 231 45.16 0.75 -12.47
CA VAL A 231 44.23 1.26 -11.44
C VAL A 231 42.79 1.24 -11.96
N ASP A 232 41.90 0.57 -11.21
CA ASP A 232 40.47 0.54 -11.50
C ASP A 232 39.77 1.81 -10.97
N LEU A 233 39.76 2.86 -11.81
CA LEU A 233 39.08 4.13 -11.48
C LEU A 233 37.57 3.96 -11.31
N ALA A 234 36.95 3.03 -12.05
CA ALA A 234 35.54 2.74 -11.91
C ALA A 234 35.25 2.06 -10.57
N GLY A 235 36.12 1.15 -10.14
CA GLY A 235 36.11 0.53 -8.81
C GLY A 235 36.21 1.55 -7.68
N ILE A 236 37.15 2.51 -7.78
CA ILE A 236 37.29 3.61 -6.80
C ILE A 236 35.99 4.41 -6.67
N ARG A 237 35.41 4.86 -7.80
CA ARG A 237 34.15 5.63 -7.76
C ARG A 237 32.99 4.85 -7.19
N LYS A 238 32.89 3.57 -7.57
CA LYS A 238 31.84 2.69 -7.07
C LYS A 238 31.95 2.50 -5.56
N ALA A 239 33.17 2.28 -5.05
CA ALA A 239 33.41 2.14 -3.63
C ALA A 239 33.15 3.44 -2.87
N ALA A 240 33.56 4.59 -3.41
CA ALA A 240 33.24 5.90 -2.85
C ALA A 240 31.73 6.14 -2.77
N ALA A 241 30.97 5.82 -3.83
CA ALA A 241 29.51 5.92 -3.81
C ALA A 241 28.88 5.00 -2.76
N GLN A 242 29.42 3.80 -2.59
CA GLN A 242 28.96 2.87 -1.57
C GLN A 242 29.23 3.39 -0.15
N LEU A 243 30.44 3.88 0.12
CA LEU A 243 30.80 4.47 1.41
C LEU A 243 29.97 5.72 1.73
N ALA A 244 29.67 6.56 0.73
CA ALA A 244 28.77 7.71 0.90
C ALA A 244 27.37 7.26 1.34
N ALA A 245 26.80 6.22 0.69
CA ALA A 245 25.50 5.68 1.04
C ALA A 245 25.49 5.00 2.42
N GLU A 246 26.53 4.24 2.76
CA GLU A 246 26.65 3.53 4.05
C GLU A 246 26.83 4.51 5.23
N SER A 247 27.59 5.59 5.02
CA SER A 247 27.79 6.65 6.01
C SER A 247 26.67 7.69 6.03
N GLY A 248 25.71 7.63 5.09
CA GLY A 248 24.64 8.62 4.95
C GLY A 248 25.13 10.01 4.56
N THR A 249 26.26 10.10 3.87
CA THR A 249 26.92 11.35 3.46
C THR A 249 26.71 11.69 1.98
N ASP A 250 25.65 11.13 1.38
CA ASP A 250 25.21 11.52 0.04
C ASP A 250 24.97 13.03 -0.04
N GLY A 251 25.55 13.67 -1.05
CA GLY A 251 25.44 15.11 -1.25
C GLY A 251 26.22 15.97 -0.26
N TYR A 252 27.09 15.37 0.56
CA TYR A 252 27.95 16.14 1.44
C TYR A 252 29.11 16.72 0.63
N LEU A 253 29.45 17.97 0.92
CA LEU A 253 30.50 18.72 0.26
C LEU A 253 31.45 19.23 1.31
N TRP A 254 32.74 18.97 1.12
CA TRP A 254 33.75 19.47 2.04
C TRP A 254 34.07 20.93 1.73
N THR A 255 34.17 21.74 2.78
CA THR A 255 34.42 23.19 2.64
C THR A 255 35.85 23.52 2.22
N GLY A 256 36.78 22.56 2.29
CA GLY A 256 38.17 22.74 1.88
C GLY A 256 39.04 23.41 2.94
N SER A 257 38.68 23.27 4.22
CA SER A 257 39.56 23.61 5.33
C SER A 257 40.90 22.90 5.15
N GLY A 258 42.03 23.60 5.11
CA GLY A 258 43.33 22.97 4.84
C GLY A 258 43.61 21.81 5.80
N VAL A 259 43.93 20.63 5.27
CA VAL A 259 44.38 19.45 6.03
C VAL A 259 45.73 19.02 5.47
N ASP A 260 46.74 18.97 6.31
CA ASP A 260 48.11 18.60 5.98
C ASP A 260 48.43 17.20 6.54
N ASP A 261 49.07 16.36 5.74
CA ASP A 261 49.53 15.01 6.12
C ASP A 261 50.62 15.08 7.20
N PHE A 262 50.40 14.51 8.39
CA PHE A 262 51.39 14.51 9.47
C PHE A 262 52.37 13.33 9.41
N GLU A 263 52.19 12.38 8.49
CA GLU A 263 53.10 11.25 8.28
C GLU A 263 54.59 11.64 8.07
N PRO A 264 54.93 12.78 7.42
CA PRO A 264 56.31 13.24 7.32
C PRO A 264 56.97 13.63 8.66
N ILE A 265 56.19 13.89 9.72
CA ILE A 265 56.70 14.30 11.03
C ILE A 265 57.13 13.08 11.83
N LYS A 266 58.44 12.97 12.08
CA LYS A 266 59.01 11.83 12.81
C LYS A 266 58.44 11.76 14.22
N GLY A 267 57.80 10.63 14.51
CA GLY A 267 57.20 10.32 15.80
C GLY A 267 55.68 10.44 15.82
N ILE A 268 55.07 11.09 14.82
CA ILE A 268 53.62 11.08 14.62
C ILE A 268 53.27 9.87 13.74
N GLY A 269 52.72 8.83 14.35
CA GLY A 269 52.08 7.74 13.61
C GLY A 269 50.58 7.97 13.46
N LYS A 270 49.90 7.13 12.67
CA LYS A 270 48.45 7.22 12.38
C LYS A 270 47.57 7.43 13.62
N VAL A 271 47.91 6.80 14.74
CA VAL A 271 47.18 6.96 16.01
C VAL A 271 47.27 8.37 16.58
N TYR A 272 48.45 9.00 16.52
CA TYR A 272 48.62 10.38 17.00
C TYR A 272 48.11 11.40 15.99
N GLU A 273 48.29 11.14 14.70
CA GLU A 273 47.69 11.93 13.63
C GLU A 273 46.16 12.02 13.80
N GLN A 274 45.48 10.88 13.96
CA GLN A 274 44.04 10.87 14.18
C GLN A 274 43.64 11.64 15.45
N ARG A 275 44.38 11.49 16.56
CA ARG A 275 44.08 12.23 17.79
C ARG A 275 44.26 13.74 17.61
N LEU A 276 45.26 14.17 16.84
CA LEU A 276 45.49 15.58 16.53
C LEU A 276 44.37 16.12 15.65
N TYR A 277 43.95 15.36 14.65
CA TYR A 277 42.80 15.70 13.81
C TYR A 277 41.53 15.80 14.64
N ASP A 278 41.23 14.81 15.48
CA ASP A 278 40.07 14.81 16.39
C ASP A 278 40.10 16.01 17.37
N ALA A 279 41.31 16.48 17.73
CA ALA A 279 41.51 17.67 18.55
C ALA A 279 41.50 18.99 17.75
N GLY A 280 41.28 18.95 16.43
CA GLY A 280 41.20 20.11 15.55
C GLY A 280 42.55 20.62 15.00
N ILE A 281 43.67 19.97 15.33
CA ILE A 281 44.99 20.30 14.78
C ILE A 281 45.17 19.52 13.48
N ARG A 282 44.88 20.17 12.35
CA ARG A 282 44.88 19.54 11.01
C ARG A 282 45.87 20.12 10.02
N THR A 283 46.58 21.19 10.38
CA THR A 283 47.61 21.80 9.53
C THR A 283 48.95 21.86 10.24
N TYR A 284 50.04 21.89 9.48
CA TYR A 284 51.37 22.11 10.01
C TYR A 284 51.46 23.45 10.74
N ALA A 285 50.75 24.48 10.26
CA ALA A 285 50.68 25.78 10.92
C ALA A 285 49.97 25.70 12.28
N ALA A 286 48.86 24.96 12.38
CA ALA A 286 48.17 24.73 13.65
C ALA A 286 49.04 23.93 14.63
N LEU A 287 49.73 22.90 14.13
CA LEU A 287 50.63 22.08 14.94
C LEU A 287 51.85 22.90 15.42
N ALA A 288 52.38 23.80 14.57
CA ALA A 288 53.48 24.70 14.89
C ALA A 288 53.12 25.79 15.91
N ALA A 289 51.84 26.15 16.00
CA ALA A 289 51.30 27.14 16.92
C ALA A 289 50.90 26.53 18.29
N ALA A 290 50.70 25.21 18.36
CA ALA A 290 50.38 24.51 19.59
C ALA A 290 51.57 24.49 20.57
N THR A 291 51.29 24.43 21.86
CA THR A 291 52.31 24.24 22.90
C THR A 291 52.51 22.75 23.23
N PRO A 292 53.68 22.35 23.75
CA PRO A 292 53.91 20.97 24.20
C PRO A 292 52.85 20.49 25.21
N GLU A 293 52.38 21.38 26.09
CA GLU A 293 51.34 21.07 27.08
C GLU A 293 49.99 20.78 26.41
N GLN A 294 49.61 21.60 25.43
CA GLN A 294 48.39 21.38 24.64
C GLN A 294 48.46 20.07 23.87
N LEU A 295 49.61 19.77 23.25
CA LEU A 295 49.81 18.50 22.53
C LEU A 295 49.78 17.30 23.48
N ALA A 296 50.32 17.43 24.69
CA ALA A 296 50.25 16.38 25.71
C ALA A 296 48.81 16.11 26.18
N GLU A 297 48.03 17.17 26.39
CA GLU A 297 46.62 17.09 26.76
C GLU A 297 45.77 16.45 25.65
N MET A 298 45.96 16.87 24.40
CA MET A 298 45.22 16.35 23.24
C MET A 298 45.62 14.92 22.89
N CYS A 299 46.92 14.62 22.84
CA CYS A 299 47.41 13.30 22.43
C CYS A 299 47.19 12.22 23.48
N GLN A 300 46.99 12.58 24.76
CA GLN A 300 46.79 11.66 25.89
C GLN A 300 47.65 10.39 25.78
N ALA A 301 48.97 10.57 25.65
CA ALA A 301 49.89 9.46 25.45
C ALA A 301 49.84 8.52 26.68
N ARG A 302 49.32 7.30 26.50
CA ARG A 302 49.26 6.25 27.53
C ARG A 302 50.58 5.46 27.67
N SER A 303 51.59 5.82 26.89
CA SER A 303 52.88 5.13 26.88
C SER A 303 53.80 5.65 27.98
N ALA A 304 54.65 4.78 28.51
CA ALA A 304 55.69 5.13 29.48
C ALA A 304 56.75 6.11 28.91
N VAL A 305 56.86 6.18 27.57
CA VAL A 305 57.70 7.12 26.86
C VAL A 305 56.81 8.19 26.24
N GLN A 306 56.93 9.43 26.71
CA GLN A 306 56.21 10.54 26.12
C GLN A 306 56.78 10.88 24.74
N PRO A 307 55.93 11.16 23.75
CA PRO A 307 56.37 11.70 22.48
C PRO A 307 57.12 13.02 22.66
N ASN A 308 58.12 13.27 21.82
CA ASN A 308 58.85 14.53 21.83
C ASN A 308 58.04 15.61 21.10
N TYR A 309 57.13 16.26 21.82
CA TYR A 309 56.24 17.29 21.28
C TYR A 309 57.00 18.52 20.75
N GLU A 310 58.12 18.90 21.38
CA GLU A 310 58.96 20.00 20.88
C GLU A 310 59.54 19.69 19.49
N SER A 311 59.97 18.43 19.28
CA SER A 311 60.44 17.96 17.97
C SER A 311 59.33 17.97 16.92
N TRP A 312 58.09 17.66 17.30
CA TRP A 312 56.94 17.73 16.39
C TRP A 312 56.65 19.18 15.97
N ILE A 313 56.63 20.11 16.93
CA ILE A 313 56.42 21.54 16.67
C ILE A 313 57.52 22.09 15.76
N ALA A 314 58.78 21.75 16.01
CA ALA A 314 59.90 22.19 15.18
C ALA A 314 59.80 21.66 13.74
N GLN A 315 59.50 20.37 13.56
CA GLN A 315 59.30 19.79 12.23
C GLN A 315 58.08 20.40 11.51
N ALA A 316 56.99 20.67 12.23
CA ALA A 316 55.81 21.33 11.69
C ALA A 316 56.11 22.76 11.24
N ARG A 317 56.91 23.54 11.98
CA ARG A 317 57.35 24.89 11.55
C ARG A 317 58.13 24.84 10.25
N LYS A 318 59.02 23.85 10.11
CA LYS A 318 59.78 23.64 8.87
C LYS A 318 58.88 23.30 7.69
N LEU A 319 57.92 22.40 7.89
CA LEU A 319 56.96 21.99 6.84
C LEU A 319 55.98 23.11 6.48
N ALA A 320 55.60 23.94 7.45
CA ALA A 320 54.78 25.13 7.24
C ALA A 320 55.52 26.31 6.59
N GLY A 321 56.84 26.22 6.39
CA GLY A 321 57.65 27.33 5.86
C GLY A 321 57.77 28.52 6.82
N LEU A 322 57.61 28.29 8.13
CA LEU A 322 57.70 29.30 9.19
C LEU A 322 59.13 29.48 9.74
N GLU A 323 60.10 28.75 9.19
CA GLU A 323 61.52 28.94 9.47
C GLU A 323 62.15 29.83 8.39
N SER A 324 62.82 30.91 8.83
CA SER A 324 63.67 31.78 8.00
C SER A 324 65.11 31.26 7.96
#